data_AF-A0A947R0J5-F1
#
_entry.id   AF-A0A947R0J5-F1
#
_cell.length_a   1.000
_cell.length_b   1.000
_cell.length_c   1.000
_cell.angle_alpha   90.00
_cell.angle_beta   90.00
_cell.angle_gamma   90.00
#
_symmetry.space_group_name_H-M   'P 1'
#
loop_
_entity.id
_entity.type
_entity.pdbx_description
1 polymer ?
#
loop_
_entity_poly.entity_id
_entity_poly.type
_entity_poly.pdbx_seq_one_letter_code
_entity_poly.pdbx_strand_id
1 'polypeptide(L)'
;MGWTQFVTDLRFDMINLGISLLGMITVLPAMMYVYFRKKTPARIRFSSLRNIKTTPRMLKVRMINLPFFLRLLTVSMLFIAFSHPYLEREVKKDRTDTEKKEKNEKQKEEYKKIEVPTEGISIQLIIDRSGSMGVHPGRDGIKFNYMKFENALLSKLDVVKIISKRFIKGTQETNKDASYFTGRGNDLIGLYTFARYPFVACPLTLRHELLLDYISQLDFVKLREEDGTYIGYALERAILQIIETKSRAKEEDAYNIKSSVIILVTDGEQIIRPEDSQDRHKSLLPSEAAALAKDNGIKIYAIAISPRQIYNERGTVIQSINTNFSTEEIKKAALLAGGQFFMAQDGNALLKIYQEINSLEKSIIPSKKELEVRIDKTKDLKKIETEKVEFFNIFLWAGLLMFICEILMSTLYFRRIP
;
A
#
# COMPACT_ATOMS: atom_id res chain seq x y z
N MET A 1 31.71 -15.02 -17.90
CA MET A 1 31.07 -15.46 -16.64
C MET A 1 31.44 -16.92 -16.44
N GLY A 2 31.99 -17.31 -15.29
CA GLY A 2 32.28 -18.73 -15.03
C GLY A 2 30.98 -19.52 -14.89
N TRP A 3 30.98 -20.82 -15.23
CA TRP A 3 29.79 -21.68 -15.12
C TRP A 3 29.20 -21.69 -13.70
N THR A 4 30.06 -21.69 -12.68
CA THR A 4 29.66 -21.62 -11.27
C THR A 4 28.94 -20.31 -10.94
N GLN A 5 29.44 -19.19 -11.46
CA GLN A 5 28.87 -17.86 -11.26
C GLN A 5 27.53 -17.70 -12.00
N PHE A 6 27.40 -18.30 -13.18
CA PHE A 6 26.13 -18.31 -13.90
C PHE A 6 25.02 -19.04 -13.12
N VAL A 7 25.34 -20.18 -12.50
CA VAL A 7 24.36 -20.97 -11.74
C VAL A 7 23.97 -20.26 -10.43
N THR A 8 24.89 -19.56 -9.76
CA THR A 8 24.58 -18.82 -8.52
C THR A 8 23.72 -17.60 -8.77
N ASP A 9 23.85 -16.98 -9.95
CA ASP A 9 23.17 -15.73 -10.27
C ASP A 9 21.81 -15.98 -10.96
N LEU A 10 21.53 -17.22 -11.38
CA LEU A 10 20.27 -17.61 -12.00
C LEU A 10 19.12 -17.54 -10.99
N ARG A 11 18.14 -16.68 -11.27
CA ARG A 11 16.92 -16.55 -10.47
C ARG A 11 15.73 -17.12 -11.22
N PHE A 12 14.71 -17.50 -10.46
CA PHE A 12 13.47 -18.05 -10.97
C PHE A 12 12.28 -17.31 -10.35
N ASP A 13 11.17 -17.28 -11.07
CA ASP A 13 9.92 -16.81 -10.51
C ASP A 13 9.41 -17.83 -9.48
N MET A 14 9.27 -17.40 -8.23
CA MET A 14 8.91 -18.24 -7.08
C MET A 14 7.60 -19.00 -7.29
N ILE A 15 6.62 -18.38 -7.95
CA ILE A 15 5.30 -19.00 -8.18
C ILE A 15 5.41 -20.09 -9.25
N ASN A 16 6.04 -19.76 -10.38
CA ASN A 16 6.19 -20.68 -11.49
C ASN A 16 7.16 -21.82 -11.18
N LEU A 17 8.18 -21.58 -10.36
CA LEU A 17 9.10 -22.60 -9.86
C LEU A 17 8.37 -23.62 -8.98
N GLY A 18 7.48 -23.17 -8.09
CA GLY A 18 6.68 -24.07 -7.25
C GLY A 18 5.81 -25.03 -8.06
N ILE A 19 5.10 -24.50 -9.07
CA ILE A 19 4.26 -25.30 -9.98
C ILE A 19 5.10 -26.28 -10.80
N SER A 20 6.25 -25.82 -11.32
CA SER A 20 7.15 -26.63 -12.14
C SER A 20 7.78 -27.78 -11.35
N LEU A 21 8.17 -27.54 -10.10
CA LEU A 21 8.70 -28.58 -9.20
C LEU A 21 7.64 -29.64 -8.87
N LEU A 22 6.40 -29.21 -8.58
CA LEU A 22 5.29 -30.13 -8.33
C LEU A 22 5.01 -31.00 -9.56
N GLY A 23 5.03 -30.40 -10.76
CA GLY A 23 4.92 -31.13 -12.03
C GLY A 23 6.06 -32.13 -12.24
N MET A 24 7.30 -31.73 -11.94
CA MET A 24 8.47 -32.59 -12.08
C MET A 24 8.41 -33.81 -11.14
N ILE A 25 8.01 -33.60 -9.89
CA ILE A 25 7.91 -34.65 -8.87
C ILE A 25 6.76 -35.63 -9.17
N THR A 26 5.71 -35.19 -9.86
CA THR A 26 4.58 -36.05 -10.21
C THR A 26 4.78 -36.78 -11.55
N VAL A 27 5.17 -36.05 -12.60
CA VAL A 27 5.23 -36.55 -13.97
C VAL A 27 6.44 -37.45 -14.19
N LEU A 28 7.63 -37.09 -13.71
CA LEU A 28 8.84 -37.88 -13.97
C LEU A 28 8.77 -39.29 -13.33
N PRO A 29 8.37 -39.44 -12.04
CA PRO A 29 8.22 -40.77 -11.45
C PRO A 29 7.08 -41.58 -12.07
N ALA A 30 5.98 -40.93 -12.47
CA ALA A 30 4.89 -41.61 -13.17
C ALA A 30 5.34 -42.16 -14.54
N MET A 31 6.08 -41.36 -15.32
CA MET A 31 6.67 -41.82 -16.59
C MET A 31 7.64 -42.98 -16.39
N MET A 32 8.49 -42.90 -15.36
CA MET A 32 9.43 -43.96 -14.99
C MET A 32 8.69 -45.23 -14.57
N TYR A 33 7.66 -45.11 -13.73
CA TYR A 33 6.82 -46.22 -13.29
C TYR A 33 6.15 -46.94 -14.47
N VAL A 34 5.52 -46.19 -15.38
CA VAL A 34 4.87 -46.75 -16.57
C VAL A 34 5.89 -47.42 -17.49
N TYR A 35 7.08 -46.84 -17.65
CA TYR A 35 8.12 -47.41 -18.49
C TYR A 35 8.61 -48.78 -17.98
N PHE A 36 8.87 -48.91 -16.68
CA PHE A 36 9.32 -50.16 -16.08
C PHE A 36 8.20 -51.21 -15.92
N ARG A 37 6.94 -50.78 -15.83
CA ARG A 37 5.77 -51.67 -15.74
C ARG A 37 5.33 -52.25 -17.07
N LYS A 38 5.67 -51.62 -18.20
CA LYS A 38 5.35 -52.14 -19.54
C LYS A 38 6.15 -53.42 -19.81
N LYS A 39 5.58 -54.58 -19.43
CA LYS A 39 6.03 -55.89 -19.91
C LYS A 39 5.52 -56.08 -21.33
N THR A 40 6.40 -55.96 -22.33
CA THR A 40 6.05 -56.40 -23.68
C THR A 40 6.02 -57.94 -23.68
N PRO A 41 4.86 -58.59 -23.90
CA PRO A 41 4.83 -60.04 -23.99
C PRO A 41 5.71 -60.49 -25.16
N ALA A 42 6.54 -61.50 -24.92
CA ALA A 42 7.41 -62.07 -25.95
C ALA A 42 6.53 -62.65 -27.07
N ARG A 43 6.50 -61.99 -28.23
CA ARG A 43 5.71 -62.43 -29.40
C ARG A 43 6.32 -63.64 -30.10
N ILE A 44 7.59 -63.93 -29.86
CA ILE A 44 8.32 -65.08 -30.41
C ILE A 44 8.88 -65.88 -29.23
N ARG A 45 8.48 -67.16 -29.12
CA ARG A 45 8.98 -68.10 -28.11
C ARG A 45 9.99 -69.03 -28.77
N PHE A 46 11.22 -69.05 -28.27
CA PHE A 46 12.26 -69.98 -28.72
C PHE A 46 12.38 -71.15 -27.74
N SER A 47 12.57 -72.36 -28.28
CA SER A 47 12.66 -73.60 -27.48
C SER A 47 13.93 -73.71 -26.62
N SER A 48 14.99 -72.95 -26.93
CA SER A 48 16.20 -72.87 -26.11
C SER A 48 16.90 -71.51 -26.27
N LEU A 49 17.27 -70.89 -25.14
CA LEU A 49 17.99 -69.60 -25.09
C LEU A 49 19.48 -69.76 -24.74
N ARG A 50 20.01 -70.99 -24.73
CA ARG A 50 21.34 -71.30 -24.19
C ARG A 50 22.48 -70.63 -24.99
N ASN A 51 22.34 -70.54 -26.31
CA ASN A 51 23.34 -69.93 -27.21
C ASN A 51 23.24 -68.39 -27.33
N ILE A 52 22.13 -67.78 -26.89
CA ILE A 52 21.93 -66.32 -26.96
C ILE A 52 22.48 -65.63 -25.70
N LYS A 53 22.56 -66.33 -24.57
CA LYS A 53 23.11 -65.78 -23.32
C LYS A 53 24.63 -65.56 -23.36
N THR A 54 25.34 -66.26 -24.24
CA THR A 54 26.81 -66.23 -24.36
C THR A 54 27.33 -65.23 -25.41
N THR A 55 26.45 -64.63 -26.22
CA THR A 55 26.85 -63.62 -27.22
C THR A 55 27.12 -62.26 -26.57
N PRO A 56 28.22 -61.56 -26.89
CA PRO A 56 28.46 -60.21 -26.39
C PRO A 56 27.37 -59.26 -26.87
N ARG A 57 26.80 -58.49 -25.94
CA ARG A 57 25.73 -57.54 -26.27
C ARG A 57 26.28 -56.40 -27.11
N MET A 58 25.73 -56.21 -28.32
CA MET A 58 26.02 -55.03 -29.13
C MET A 58 25.65 -53.74 -28.38
N LEU A 59 26.40 -52.66 -28.64
CA LEU A 59 26.18 -51.33 -28.04
C LEU A 59 24.70 -50.87 -28.17
N LYS A 60 24.06 -51.23 -29.28
CA LYS A 60 22.64 -50.98 -29.56
C LYS A 60 21.69 -51.62 -28.53
N VAL A 61 22.00 -52.81 -28.02
CA VAL A 61 21.19 -53.48 -26.99
C VAL A 61 21.42 -52.83 -25.62
N ARG A 62 22.63 -52.33 -25.35
CA ARG A 62 22.96 -51.64 -24.10
C ARG A 62 22.28 -50.26 -23.98
N MET A 63 22.17 -49.55 -25.11
CA MET A 63 21.59 -48.20 -25.17
C MET A 63 20.09 -48.18 -25.53
N ILE A 64 19.38 -49.30 -25.43
CA ILE A 64 17.95 -49.39 -25.81
C ILE A 64 17.04 -48.48 -24.97
N ASN A 65 17.46 -48.12 -23.76
CA ASN A 65 16.75 -47.19 -22.87
C ASN A 65 17.16 -45.73 -23.10
N LEU A 66 18.13 -45.45 -23.96
CA LEU A 66 18.64 -44.10 -24.19
C LEU A 66 17.54 -43.13 -24.65
N PRO A 67 16.63 -43.46 -25.59
CA PRO A 67 15.55 -42.56 -25.97
C PRO A 67 14.61 -42.21 -24.81
N PHE A 68 14.39 -43.16 -23.90
CA PHE A 68 13.57 -42.90 -22.71
C PHE A 68 14.23 -41.88 -21.77
N PHE A 69 15.55 -41.98 -21.55
CA PHE A 69 16.28 -40.99 -20.75
C PHE A 69 16.34 -39.62 -21.43
N LEU A 70 16.48 -39.56 -22.77
CA LEU A 70 16.36 -38.31 -23.51
C LEU A 70 14.98 -37.67 -23.34
N ARG A 71 13.91 -38.48 -23.35
CA ARG A 71 12.55 -37.99 -23.12
C ARG A 71 12.37 -37.45 -21.69
N LEU A 72 12.93 -38.12 -20.70
CA LEU A 72 12.91 -37.65 -19.31
C LEU A 72 13.62 -36.28 -19.19
N LEU A 73 14.79 -36.16 -19.81
CA LEU A 73 15.58 -34.92 -19.83
C LEU A 73 14.88 -33.78 -20.57
N THR A 74 14.17 -34.10 -21.66
CA THR A 74 13.33 -33.15 -22.41
C THR A 74 12.24 -32.56 -21.52
N VAL A 75 11.50 -33.42 -20.80
CA VAL A 75 10.42 -33.00 -19.90
C VAL A 75 10.99 -32.16 -18.75
N SER A 76 12.13 -32.54 -18.18
CA SER A 76 12.83 -31.74 -17.16
C SER A 76 13.21 -30.35 -17.67
N MET A 77 13.76 -30.23 -18.88
CA MET A 77 14.10 -28.93 -19.47
C MET A 77 12.88 -28.05 -19.75
N LEU A 78 11.75 -28.66 -20.12
CA LEU A 78 10.49 -27.95 -20.33
C LEU A 78 9.95 -27.35 -19.03
N PHE A 79 10.03 -28.09 -17.92
CA PHE A 79 9.68 -27.57 -16.59
C PHE A 79 10.64 -26.46 -16.13
N ILE A 80 11.94 -26.57 -16.42
CA ILE A 80 12.92 -25.51 -16.14
C ILE A 80 12.67 -24.28 -17.02
N ALA A 81 12.20 -24.45 -18.25
CA ALA A 81 11.78 -23.31 -19.06
C ALA A 81 10.55 -22.64 -18.44
N PHE A 82 9.54 -23.43 -18.03
CA PHE A 82 8.30 -22.89 -17.45
C PHE A 82 8.51 -22.12 -16.15
N SER A 83 9.57 -22.42 -15.37
CA SER A 83 9.94 -21.63 -14.19
C SER A 83 10.52 -20.24 -14.51
N HIS A 84 10.58 -19.85 -15.79
CA HIS A 84 11.05 -18.56 -16.29
C HIS A 84 12.39 -18.16 -15.66
N PRO A 85 13.49 -18.86 -15.98
CA PRO A 85 14.81 -18.52 -15.48
C PRO A 85 15.22 -17.15 -16.02
N TYR A 86 15.65 -16.26 -15.13
CA TYR A 86 16.11 -14.93 -15.49
C TYR A 86 17.39 -14.56 -14.75
N LEU A 87 18.18 -13.68 -15.37
CA LEU A 87 19.38 -13.11 -14.77
C LEU A 87 19.16 -11.61 -14.59
N GLU A 88 19.45 -11.11 -13.40
CA GLU A 88 19.44 -9.67 -13.12
C GLU A 88 20.78 -9.09 -13.54
N ARG A 89 20.79 -8.30 -14.62
CA ARG A 89 21.98 -7.56 -15.02
C ARG A 89 21.83 -6.10 -14.62
N GLU A 90 22.79 -5.61 -13.84
CA GLU A 90 22.88 -4.18 -13.58
C GLU A 90 23.31 -3.46 -14.87
N VAL A 91 22.43 -2.61 -15.40
CA VAL A 91 22.75 -1.76 -16.54
C VAL A 91 23.68 -0.64 -16.05
N LYS A 92 24.99 -0.82 -16.26
CA LYS A 92 25.94 0.29 -16.18
C LYS A 92 25.66 1.25 -17.34
N LYS A 93 25.04 2.40 -17.05
CA LYS A 93 24.99 3.52 -17.99
C LYS A 93 26.43 4.01 -18.20
N ASP A 94 26.86 4.13 -19.46
CA ASP A 94 28.23 4.51 -19.82
C ASP A 94 28.65 5.80 -19.09
N ARG A 95 29.71 5.66 -18.29
CA ARG A 95 30.44 6.76 -17.68
C ARG A 95 31.61 7.10 -18.60
N THR A 96 31.44 8.08 -19.48
CA THR A 96 32.60 8.88 -19.90
C THR A 96 32.93 9.85 -18.77
N ASP A 97 34.19 9.80 -18.35
CA ASP A 97 34.92 10.78 -17.56
C ASP A 97 34.60 10.89 -16.06
N THR A 98 34.65 9.80 -15.30
CA THR A 98 34.90 9.93 -13.83
C THR A 98 35.51 8.71 -13.12
N GLU A 99 36.27 7.83 -13.78
CA GLU A 99 36.82 6.62 -13.13
C GLU A 99 38.33 6.66 -12.80
N LYS A 100 38.92 7.86 -12.60
CA LYS A 100 40.31 7.96 -12.09
C LYS A 100 40.46 8.60 -10.71
N LYS A 101 39.37 8.86 -9.99
CA LYS A 101 39.42 9.44 -8.63
C LYS A 101 38.82 8.58 -7.53
N GLU A 102 38.67 7.28 -7.70
CA GLU A 102 38.14 6.42 -6.63
C GLU A 102 38.97 5.13 -6.49
N LYS A 103 40.16 5.26 -5.90
CA LYS A 103 40.81 4.13 -5.22
C LYS A 103 41.47 4.49 -3.89
N ASN A 104 41.26 5.70 -3.37
CA ASN A 104 41.88 6.13 -2.10
C ASN A 104 40.96 6.93 -1.15
N GLU A 105 39.64 6.88 -1.31
CA GLU A 105 38.74 7.38 -0.29
C GLU A 105 38.18 6.22 0.53
N LYS A 106 38.82 6.00 1.68
CA LYS A 106 38.19 5.34 2.83
C LYS A 106 36.75 5.84 2.93
N GLN A 107 35.80 4.91 3.07
CA GLN A 107 34.41 5.20 3.41
C GLN A 107 34.38 6.21 4.56
N LYS A 108 34.20 7.50 4.22
CA LYS A 108 33.84 8.53 5.19
C LYS A 108 32.36 8.40 5.37
N GLU A 109 31.96 8.00 6.58
CA GLU A 109 30.58 8.07 7.03
C GLU A 109 30.13 9.53 6.88
N GLU A 110 29.28 9.78 5.89
CA GLU A 110 28.82 11.12 5.55
C GLU A 110 27.58 11.39 6.41
N TYR A 111 27.79 12.02 7.56
CA TYR A 111 26.71 12.48 8.42
C TYR A 111 26.07 13.70 7.76
N LYS A 112 24.79 13.58 7.39
CA LYS A 112 24.00 14.74 7.00
C LYS A 112 23.36 15.30 8.25
N LYS A 113 23.70 16.54 8.57
CA LYS A 113 22.99 17.32 9.58
C LYS A 113 21.60 17.61 9.05
N ILE A 114 20.59 16.98 9.66
CA ILE A 114 19.19 17.27 9.39
C ILE A 114 18.67 18.05 10.60
N GLU A 115 18.16 19.24 10.34
CA GLU A 115 17.46 20.00 11.36
C GLU A 115 16.07 19.36 11.55
N VAL A 116 15.83 18.81 12.73
CA VAL A 116 14.52 18.26 13.09
C VAL A 116 13.89 19.18 14.14
N PRO A 117 12.61 19.54 13.99
CA PRO A 117 11.91 20.32 14.99
C PRO A 117 11.88 19.56 16.32
N THR A 118 12.24 20.21 17.41
CA THR A 118 12.23 19.61 18.75
C THR A 118 10.96 19.88 19.54
N GLU A 119 10.11 20.78 19.05
CA GLU A 119 8.89 21.17 19.73
C GLU A 119 7.81 21.61 18.75
N GLY A 120 6.55 21.39 19.14
CA GLY A 120 5.40 21.82 18.35
C GLY A 120 4.09 21.27 18.91
N ILE A 121 3.05 21.35 18.10
CA ILE A 121 1.69 20.91 18.44
C ILE A 121 1.46 19.51 17.86
N SER A 122 0.67 18.68 18.54
CA SER A 122 0.15 17.44 17.95
C SER A 122 -1.29 17.64 17.47
N ILE A 123 -1.54 17.50 16.17
CA ILE A 123 -2.83 17.70 15.54
C ILE A 123 -3.32 16.37 14.96
N GLN A 124 -4.43 15.85 15.46
CA GLN A 124 -5.09 14.69 14.88
C GLN A 124 -6.27 15.15 14.03
N LEU A 125 -6.16 14.99 12.71
CA LEU A 125 -7.29 15.17 11.80
C LEU A 125 -8.17 13.92 11.88
N ILE A 126 -9.46 14.09 12.19
CA ILE A 126 -10.45 13.01 12.17
C ILE A 126 -11.48 13.36 11.11
N ILE A 127 -11.41 12.66 9.97
CA ILE A 127 -12.22 12.95 8.80
C ILE A 127 -13.28 11.86 8.61
N ASP A 128 -14.53 12.28 8.59
CA ASP A 128 -15.66 11.44 8.20
C ASP A 128 -15.55 11.06 6.71
N ARG A 129 -15.63 9.76 6.43
CA ARG A 129 -15.66 9.18 5.08
C ARG A 129 -16.94 8.39 4.81
N SER A 130 -17.98 8.57 5.61
CA SER A 130 -19.30 7.99 5.38
C SER A 130 -19.84 8.38 4.00
N GLY A 131 -20.83 7.63 3.53
CA GLY A 131 -21.47 7.88 2.25
C GLY A 131 -21.91 9.33 2.10
N SER A 132 -22.48 9.95 3.13
CA SER A 132 -23.01 11.32 3.10
C SER A 132 -21.97 12.41 2.78
N MET A 133 -20.67 12.12 2.93
CA MET A 133 -19.56 13.00 2.53
C MET A 133 -19.23 12.95 1.03
N GLY A 134 -19.70 11.92 0.32
CA GLY A 134 -19.50 11.69 -1.11
C GLY A 134 -20.61 12.20 -2.01
N VAL A 135 -20.47 11.98 -3.32
CA VAL A 135 -21.49 12.28 -4.33
C VAL A 135 -22.27 11.02 -4.69
N HIS A 136 -23.58 11.14 -4.83
CA HIS A 136 -24.47 10.00 -5.09
C HIS A 136 -25.29 10.21 -6.35
N PRO A 137 -25.58 9.13 -7.10
CA PRO A 137 -26.51 9.21 -8.22
C PRO A 137 -27.94 9.45 -7.70
N GLY A 138 -28.62 10.45 -8.28
CA GLY A 138 -30.06 10.64 -8.09
C GLY A 138 -30.89 9.61 -8.85
N ARG A 139 -32.22 9.68 -8.70
CA ARG A 139 -33.17 8.78 -9.40
C ARG A 139 -33.02 8.82 -10.93
N ASP A 140 -32.64 9.98 -11.46
CA ASP A 140 -32.48 10.22 -12.90
C ASP A 140 -31.03 9.97 -13.38
N GLY A 141 -30.18 9.35 -12.54
CA GLY A 141 -28.75 9.13 -12.80
C GLY A 141 -27.86 10.36 -12.61
N ILE A 142 -28.44 11.55 -12.50
CA ILE A 142 -27.74 12.82 -12.26
C ILE A 142 -27.14 12.82 -10.85
N LYS A 143 -25.83 13.04 -10.72
CA LYS A 143 -25.16 13.08 -9.42
C LYS A 143 -25.48 14.37 -8.65
N PHE A 144 -25.58 14.26 -7.33
CA PHE A 144 -25.82 15.37 -6.43
C PHE A 144 -24.94 15.30 -5.17
N ASN A 145 -25.19 16.23 -4.23
CA ASN A 145 -24.42 16.44 -3.01
C ASN A 145 -23.10 17.22 -3.24
N TYR A 146 -23.09 18.08 -4.26
CA TYR A 146 -21.99 19.00 -4.49
C TYR A 146 -22.11 20.24 -3.62
N MET A 147 -20.96 20.71 -3.15
CA MET A 147 -20.76 21.96 -2.45
C MET A 147 -19.92 22.90 -3.33
N LYS A 148 -20.24 24.20 -3.28
CA LYS A 148 -19.44 25.23 -3.97
C LYS A 148 -18.16 25.54 -3.19
N PHE A 149 -17.03 25.53 -3.88
CA PHE A 149 -15.73 25.97 -3.37
C PHE A 149 -14.88 26.54 -4.51
N GLU A 150 -14.35 27.76 -4.36
CA GLU A 150 -13.50 28.41 -5.39
C GLU A 150 -14.09 28.36 -6.82
N ASN A 151 -15.39 28.61 -6.95
CA ASN A 151 -16.15 28.54 -8.21
C ASN A 151 -16.23 27.14 -8.86
N ALA A 152 -15.78 26.10 -8.19
CA ALA A 152 -16.00 24.71 -8.57
C ALA A 152 -17.11 24.06 -7.72
N LEU A 153 -17.73 23.03 -8.28
CA LEU A 153 -18.64 22.12 -7.57
C LEU A 153 -17.87 20.86 -7.22
N LEU A 154 -17.68 20.62 -5.93
CA LEU A 154 -16.87 19.51 -5.41
C LEU A 154 -17.66 18.72 -4.36
N SER A 155 -17.28 17.46 -4.12
CA SER A 155 -17.82 16.71 -3.00
C SER A 155 -17.37 17.33 -1.67
N LYS A 156 -18.14 17.13 -0.59
CA LYS A 156 -17.76 17.60 0.75
C LYS A 156 -16.38 17.05 1.14
N LEU A 157 -16.14 15.77 0.91
CA LEU A 157 -14.85 15.13 1.19
C LEU A 157 -13.70 15.76 0.39
N ASP A 158 -13.88 16.07 -0.88
CA ASP A 158 -12.81 16.67 -1.70
C ASP A 158 -12.45 18.09 -1.25
N VAL A 159 -13.44 18.88 -0.85
CA VAL A 159 -13.19 20.20 -0.25
C VAL A 159 -12.38 20.05 1.04
N VAL A 160 -12.73 19.10 1.90
CA VAL A 160 -11.99 18.80 3.14
C VAL A 160 -10.55 18.38 2.84
N LYS A 161 -10.32 17.53 1.83
CA LYS A 161 -8.97 17.14 1.40
C LYS A 161 -8.14 18.36 0.98
N ILE A 162 -8.70 19.21 0.12
CA ILE A 162 -8.00 20.39 -0.40
C ILE A 162 -7.60 21.32 0.74
N ILE A 163 -8.54 21.65 1.63
CA ILE A 163 -8.30 22.55 2.75
C ILE A 163 -7.32 21.94 3.75
N SER A 164 -7.46 20.65 4.09
CA SER A 164 -6.54 19.96 5.00
C SER A 164 -5.11 19.93 4.45
N LYS A 165 -4.93 19.67 3.15
CA LYS A 165 -3.60 19.75 2.52
C LYS A 165 -3.00 21.15 2.57
N ARG A 166 -3.81 22.19 2.31
CA ARG A 166 -3.36 23.59 2.40
C ARG A 166 -3.00 23.97 3.83
N PHE A 167 -3.77 23.50 4.82
CA PHE A 167 -3.50 23.70 6.24
C PHE A 167 -2.17 23.06 6.68
N ILE A 168 -1.85 21.86 6.18
CA ILE A 168 -0.60 21.14 6.49
C ILE A 168 0.60 21.74 5.74
N LYS A 169 0.52 21.78 4.40
CA LYS A 169 1.65 22.18 3.53
C LYS A 169 1.93 23.68 3.57
N GLY A 170 0.90 24.48 3.87
CA GLY A 170 0.93 25.92 3.66
C GLY A 170 0.62 26.30 2.20
N THR A 171 0.34 27.57 1.98
CA THR A 171 0.13 28.17 0.66
C THR A 171 1.22 29.21 0.42
N GLN A 172 2.01 29.05 -0.65
CA GLN A 172 2.93 30.10 -1.09
C GLN A 172 2.13 31.10 -1.96
N GLU A 173 2.20 32.39 -1.61
CA GLU A 173 1.30 33.48 -2.03
C GLU A 173 1.09 33.67 -3.53
N THR A 174 -0.13 34.05 -3.96
CA THR A 174 -0.45 35.07 -4.98
C THR A 174 -1.96 35.34 -5.08
N ASN A 175 -2.58 35.85 -4.02
CA ASN A 175 -3.72 36.79 -4.10
C ASN A 175 -4.08 37.27 -2.69
N LYS A 176 -4.17 38.59 -2.52
CA LYS A 176 -4.29 39.31 -1.24
C LYS A 176 -5.62 39.09 -0.49
N ASP A 177 -6.48 38.17 -0.92
CA ASP A 177 -7.78 37.94 -0.29
C ASP A 177 -7.94 36.47 0.15
N ALA A 178 -7.72 36.25 1.45
CA ALA A 178 -8.42 35.27 2.30
C ALA A 178 -8.05 33.76 2.28
N SER A 179 -6.88 33.31 1.83
CA SER A 179 -6.55 31.86 1.80
C SER A 179 -5.10 31.48 2.19
N TYR A 180 -4.50 32.22 3.12
CA TYR A 180 -3.11 32.01 3.53
C TYR A 180 -2.95 31.03 4.70
N PHE A 181 -2.14 29.99 4.52
CA PHE A 181 -1.61 29.14 5.59
C PHE A 181 -0.08 29.18 5.53
N THR A 182 0.57 29.42 6.66
CA THR A 182 2.04 29.40 6.77
C THR A 182 2.65 28.01 6.63
N GLY A 183 1.82 26.96 6.67
CA GLY A 183 2.25 25.57 6.77
C GLY A 183 2.65 25.19 8.19
N ARG A 184 2.64 23.89 8.47
CA ARG A 184 2.80 23.33 9.82
C ARG A 184 3.98 22.38 9.95
N GLY A 185 5.07 22.60 9.22
CA GLY A 185 6.19 21.65 9.14
C GLY A 185 6.86 21.23 10.46
N ASN A 186 6.56 21.91 11.57
CA ASN A 186 7.07 21.57 12.90
C ASN A 186 6.05 20.84 13.78
N ASP A 187 4.80 20.69 13.35
CA ASP A 187 3.74 20.04 14.12
C ASP A 187 3.64 18.56 13.76
N LEU A 188 3.39 17.72 14.77
CA LEU A 188 3.02 16.32 14.57
C LEU A 188 1.60 16.28 14.05
N ILE A 189 1.39 15.77 12.84
CA ILE A 189 0.05 15.68 12.25
C ILE A 189 -0.27 14.24 11.91
N GLY A 190 -1.46 13.80 12.34
CA GLY A 190 -2.00 12.47 12.07
C GLY A 190 -3.33 12.57 11.33
N LEU A 191 -3.73 11.46 10.73
CA LEU A 191 -5.01 11.30 10.04
C LEU A 191 -5.72 10.03 10.51
N TYR A 192 -6.86 10.23 11.16
CA TYR A 192 -7.90 9.23 11.36
C TYR A 192 -9.00 9.45 10.35
N THR A 193 -9.54 8.36 9.82
CA THR A 193 -10.78 8.39 9.04
C THR A 193 -11.79 7.46 9.66
N PHE A 194 -13.08 7.78 9.55
CA PHE A 194 -14.10 6.92 10.11
C PHE A 194 -15.37 6.91 9.27
N ALA A 195 -16.11 5.81 9.44
CA ALA A 195 -17.51 5.70 9.07
C ALA A 195 -18.17 4.83 10.16
N ARG A 196 -18.47 3.55 9.88
CA ARG A 196 -18.79 2.56 10.93
C ARG A 196 -17.59 2.23 11.82
N TYR A 197 -16.40 2.17 11.22
CA TYR A 197 -15.15 1.84 11.92
C TYR A 197 -14.14 2.97 11.76
N PRO A 198 -13.43 3.36 12.83
CA PRO A 198 -12.30 4.27 12.74
C PRO A 198 -11.06 3.54 12.24
N PHE A 199 -10.29 4.21 11.40
CA PHE A 199 -9.07 3.72 10.78
C PHE A 199 -7.97 4.75 10.91
N VAL A 200 -6.78 4.31 11.36
CA VAL A 200 -5.56 5.14 11.36
C VAL A 200 -5.03 5.15 9.94
N ALA A 201 -5.34 6.19 9.16
CA ALA A 201 -4.77 6.34 7.83
C ALA A 201 -3.30 6.80 7.90
N CYS A 202 -2.98 7.67 8.86
CA CYS A 202 -1.61 8.08 9.14
C CYS A 202 -1.46 8.35 10.64
N PRO A 203 -0.48 7.75 11.34
CA PRO A 203 -0.19 8.11 12.73
C PRO A 203 0.39 9.54 12.80
N LEU A 204 0.43 10.13 14.00
CA LEU A 204 1.08 11.42 14.23
C LEU A 204 2.53 11.40 13.74
N THR A 205 2.86 12.26 12.79
CA THR A 205 4.19 12.29 12.17
C THR A 205 4.62 13.71 11.77
N LEU A 206 5.94 13.93 11.74
CA LEU A 206 6.57 15.09 11.12
C LEU A 206 6.75 14.90 9.60
N ARG A 207 6.58 13.67 9.09
CA ARG A 207 6.74 13.35 7.66
C ARG A 207 5.46 13.65 6.89
N HIS A 208 5.24 14.94 6.63
CA HIS A 208 4.00 15.42 6.02
C HIS A 208 3.80 14.97 4.57
N GLU A 209 4.86 14.61 3.85
CA GLU A 209 4.76 14.10 2.47
C GLU A 209 3.84 12.87 2.38
N LEU A 210 4.06 11.87 3.24
CA LEU A 210 3.24 10.65 3.29
C LEU A 210 1.81 10.96 3.72
N LEU A 211 1.64 11.83 4.72
CA LEU A 211 0.34 12.28 5.19
C LEU A 211 -0.48 12.92 4.06
N LEU A 212 0.15 13.79 3.25
CA LEU A 212 -0.49 14.44 2.12
C LEU A 212 -0.91 13.42 1.04
N ASP A 213 -0.12 12.37 0.83
CA ASP A 213 -0.47 11.26 -0.07
C ASP A 213 -1.67 10.48 0.46
N TYR A 214 -1.71 10.15 1.75
CA TYR A 214 -2.88 9.49 2.36
C TYR A 214 -4.15 10.34 2.24
N ILE A 215 -4.07 11.65 2.49
CA ILE A 215 -5.21 12.57 2.30
C ILE A 215 -5.68 12.56 0.83
N SER A 216 -4.75 12.48 -0.13
CA SER A 216 -5.07 12.42 -1.55
C SER A 216 -5.91 11.19 -1.92
N GLN A 217 -5.60 10.06 -1.29
CA GLN A 217 -6.19 8.76 -1.60
C GLN A 217 -7.48 8.48 -0.85
N LEU A 218 -7.90 9.36 0.07
CA LEU A 218 -9.16 9.18 0.79
C LEU A 218 -10.33 9.07 -0.19
N ASP A 219 -11.19 8.10 0.05
CA ASP A 219 -12.45 7.95 -0.66
C ASP A 219 -13.54 7.68 0.37
N PHE A 220 -14.79 7.96 0.02
CA PHE A 220 -15.91 7.63 0.89
C PHE A 220 -16.22 6.13 0.84
N VAL A 221 -16.93 5.64 1.85
CA VAL A 221 -17.32 4.22 1.92
C VAL A 221 -18.28 3.89 0.78
N LYS A 222 -17.97 2.82 0.03
CA LYS A 222 -18.83 2.29 -1.04
C LYS A 222 -19.66 1.09 -0.58
N LEU A 223 -19.16 0.34 0.39
CA LEU A 223 -19.83 -0.85 0.93
C LEU A 223 -20.80 -0.44 2.02
N ARG A 224 -22.08 -0.75 1.83
CA ARG A 224 -23.12 -0.40 2.81
C ARG A 224 -22.83 -0.93 4.21
N GLU A 225 -22.17 -2.07 4.35
CA GLU A 225 -21.88 -2.66 5.67
C GLU A 225 -20.84 -1.88 6.49
N GLU A 226 -19.97 -1.12 5.82
CA GLU A 226 -18.94 -0.29 6.44
C GLU A 226 -19.41 1.15 6.66
N ASP A 227 -20.59 1.50 6.14
CA ASP A 227 -21.15 2.85 6.20
C ASP A 227 -21.89 3.11 7.51
N GLY A 228 -21.86 4.35 7.95
CA GLY A 228 -22.32 4.82 9.27
C GLY A 228 -21.45 5.99 9.74
N THR A 229 -21.81 6.59 10.88
CA THR A 229 -21.14 7.80 11.38
C THR A 229 -20.82 7.64 12.87
N TYR A 230 -19.78 6.87 13.22
CA TYR A 230 -19.46 6.44 14.59
C TYR A 230 -18.44 7.39 15.22
N ILE A 231 -18.88 8.63 15.48
CA ILE A 231 -18.03 9.75 15.90
C ILE A 231 -17.38 9.51 17.25
N GLY A 232 -18.14 9.10 18.27
CA GLY A 232 -17.62 8.85 19.61
C GLY A 232 -16.58 7.74 19.62
N TYR A 233 -16.81 6.67 18.84
CA TYR A 233 -15.82 5.60 18.68
C TYR A 233 -14.53 6.11 18.01
N ALA A 234 -14.65 6.94 16.97
CA ALA A 234 -13.49 7.55 16.33
C ALA A 234 -12.71 8.49 17.25
N LEU A 235 -13.41 9.32 18.03
CA LEU A 235 -12.82 10.20 19.03
C LEU A 235 -12.07 9.40 20.09
N GLU A 236 -12.68 8.36 20.66
CA GLU A 236 -12.03 7.49 21.66
C GLU A 236 -10.70 6.94 21.14
N ARG A 237 -10.70 6.33 19.95
CA ARG A 237 -9.49 5.74 19.36
C ARG A 237 -8.42 6.79 19.07
N ALA A 238 -8.81 7.95 18.56
CA ALA A 238 -7.89 9.04 18.29
C ALA A 238 -7.27 9.62 19.58
N ILE A 239 -8.09 9.82 20.62
CA ILE A 239 -7.63 10.31 21.93
C ILE A 239 -6.61 9.34 22.52
N LEU A 240 -6.89 8.03 22.50
CA LEU A 240 -5.96 7.02 23.00
C LEU A 240 -4.62 7.02 22.24
N GLN A 241 -4.63 7.19 20.92
CA GLN A 241 -3.38 7.29 20.13
C GLN A 241 -2.57 8.54 20.49
N ILE A 242 -3.24 9.68 20.71
CA ILE A 242 -2.57 10.92 21.15
C ILE A 242 -1.94 10.71 22.53
N ILE A 243 -2.64 10.09 23.48
CA ILE A 243 -2.13 9.80 24.82
C ILE A 243 -0.87 8.92 24.73
N GLU A 244 -0.94 7.82 23.95
CA GLU A 244 0.22 6.93 23.74
C GLU A 244 1.42 7.69 23.14
N THR A 245 1.17 8.55 22.15
CA THR A 245 2.22 9.35 21.50
C THR A 245 2.84 10.36 22.48
N LYS A 246 2.03 11.00 23.33
CA LYS A 246 2.51 11.92 24.38
C LYS A 246 3.39 11.19 25.41
N SER A 247 3.02 9.97 25.80
CA SER A 247 3.83 9.18 26.74
C SER A 247 5.19 8.82 26.13
N ARG A 248 5.21 8.30 24.90
CA ARG A 248 6.47 7.95 24.21
C ARG A 248 7.39 9.15 23.99
N ALA A 249 6.82 10.27 23.55
CA ALA A 249 7.58 11.50 23.31
C ALA A 249 8.27 12.02 24.59
N LYS A 250 7.65 11.83 25.76
CA LYS A 250 8.24 12.16 27.06
C LYS A 250 9.33 11.17 27.49
N GLU A 251 9.14 9.87 27.25
CA GLU A 251 10.11 8.83 27.59
C GLU A 251 11.41 8.96 26.78
N GLU A 252 11.29 9.28 25.50
CA GLU A 252 12.44 9.37 24.58
C GLU A 252 13.14 10.74 24.61
N ASP A 253 12.56 11.75 25.27
CA ASP A 253 12.98 13.17 25.25
C ASP A 253 13.31 13.70 23.83
N ALA A 254 12.67 13.10 22.83
CA ALA A 254 12.97 13.32 21.42
C ALA A 254 12.21 14.52 20.86
N TYR A 255 11.02 14.79 21.39
CA TYR A 255 10.12 15.84 20.89
C TYR A 255 9.17 16.34 22.00
N ASN A 256 9.11 17.65 22.18
CA ASN A 256 8.24 18.30 23.16
C ASN A 256 6.88 18.70 22.56
N ILE A 257 5.82 17.99 22.96
CA ILE A 257 4.43 18.28 22.54
C ILE A 257 3.84 19.35 23.45
N LYS A 258 3.76 20.60 22.97
CA LYS A 258 3.25 21.76 23.73
C LYS A 258 1.74 21.71 23.96
N SER A 259 0.99 21.34 22.92
CA SER A 259 -0.46 21.16 22.98
C SER A 259 -0.89 20.01 22.08
N SER A 260 -2.06 19.45 22.38
CA SER A 260 -2.67 18.39 21.58
C SER A 260 -4.08 18.78 21.21
N VAL A 261 -4.40 18.69 19.92
CA VAL A 261 -5.69 19.10 19.37
C VAL A 261 -6.21 18.07 18.40
N ILE A 262 -7.53 17.90 18.40
CA ILE A 262 -8.28 17.09 17.45
C ILE A 262 -9.07 18.06 16.58
N ILE A 263 -9.01 17.87 15.26
CA ILE A 263 -9.90 18.55 14.31
C ILE A 263 -10.83 17.47 13.73
N LEU A 264 -12.05 17.43 14.25
CA LEU A 264 -13.10 16.53 13.77
C LEU A 264 -13.87 17.21 12.64
N VAL A 265 -13.97 16.55 11.50
CA VAL A 265 -14.75 17.00 10.35
C VAL A 265 -15.77 15.94 9.99
N THR A 266 -17.05 16.30 10.05
CA THR A 266 -18.19 15.44 9.73
C THR A 266 -19.30 16.27 9.12
N ASP A 267 -20.24 15.66 8.42
CA ASP A 267 -21.43 16.36 7.94
C ASP A 267 -22.63 16.32 8.90
N GLY A 268 -22.49 15.69 10.06
CA GLY A 268 -23.49 15.83 11.12
C GLY A 268 -23.51 14.70 12.14
N GLU A 269 -24.72 14.20 12.37
CA GLU A 269 -25.07 13.42 13.55
C GLU A 269 -24.46 12.02 13.55
N GLN A 270 -24.22 11.51 14.77
CA GLN A 270 -23.80 10.14 14.96
C GLN A 270 -24.96 9.18 14.62
N ILE A 271 -24.75 8.34 13.61
CA ILE A 271 -25.71 7.33 13.19
C ILE A 271 -25.10 5.95 13.40
N ILE A 272 -25.55 5.29 14.47
CA ILE A 272 -25.14 3.94 14.85
C ILE A 272 -26.15 2.94 14.28
N ARG A 273 -25.65 1.82 13.78
CA ARG A 273 -26.49 0.72 13.30
C ARG A 273 -27.09 -0.05 14.47
N PRO A 274 -28.35 -0.50 14.38
CA PRO A 274 -29.00 -1.24 15.46
C PRO A 274 -28.21 -2.44 15.96
N GLU A 275 -27.51 -3.16 15.06
CA GLU A 275 -26.69 -4.31 15.41
C GLU A 275 -25.45 -3.97 16.27
N ASP A 276 -24.98 -2.72 16.25
CA ASP A 276 -23.83 -2.26 17.04
C ASP A 276 -24.23 -1.49 18.31
N SER A 277 -25.53 -1.22 18.53
CA SER A 277 -25.99 -0.39 19.65
C SER A 277 -25.67 -0.95 21.04
N GLN A 278 -25.38 -2.26 21.15
CA GLN A 278 -25.00 -2.91 22.40
C GLN A 278 -23.48 -2.91 22.65
N ASP A 279 -22.67 -2.58 21.65
CA ASP A 279 -21.22 -2.48 21.80
C ASP A 279 -20.88 -1.13 22.43
N ARG A 280 -20.24 -1.16 23.61
CA ARG A 280 -19.96 0.05 24.40
C ARG A 280 -19.06 1.05 23.68
N HIS A 281 -18.08 0.59 22.91
CA HIS A 281 -17.15 1.47 22.20
C HIS A 281 -17.82 2.07 20.98
N LYS A 282 -18.56 1.26 20.22
CA LYS A 282 -19.27 1.71 19.01
C LYS A 282 -20.45 2.63 19.31
N SER A 283 -21.13 2.42 20.43
CA SER A 283 -22.24 3.26 20.88
C SER A 283 -21.81 4.47 21.71
N LEU A 284 -20.50 4.64 21.94
CA LEU A 284 -19.95 5.71 22.76
C LEU A 284 -20.39 7.08 22.23
N LEU A 285 -20.85 7.95 23.12
CA LEU A 285 -21.25 9.31 22.74
C LEU A 285 -20.03 10.22 22.56
N PRO A 286 -20.05 11.16 21.60
CA PRO A 286 -18.99 12.15 21.45
C PRO A 286 -18.65 12.90 22.73
N SER A 287 -19.65 13.27 23.55
CA SER A 287 -19.40 14.01 24.80
C SER A 287 -18.74 13.14 25.88
N GLU A 288 -18.98 11.83 25.87
CA GLU A 288 -18.30 10.88 26.76
C GLU A 288 -16.83 10.71 26.38
N ALA A 289 -16.53 10.55 25.08
CA ALA A 289 -15.15 10.53 24.59
C ALA A 289 -14.41 11.85 24.92
N ALA A 290 -15.11 12.99 24.83
CA ALA A 290 -14.53 14.29 25.14
C ALA A 290 -14.12 14.47 26.61
N ALA A 291 -14.76 13.77 27.55
CA ALA A 291 -14.33 13.77 28.95
C ALA A 291 -12.89 13.22 29.08
N LEU A 292 -12.59 12.11 28.39
CA LEU A 292 -11.23 11.56 28.33
C LEU A 292 -10.23 12.55 27.69
N ALA A 293 -10.66 13.27 26.64
CA ALA A 293 -9.83 14.28 26.00
C ALA A 293 -9.47 15.42 26.98
N LYS A 294 -10.47 15.91 27.71
CA LYS A 294 -10.33 16.97 28.72
C LYS A 294 -9.32 16.58 29.80
N ASP A 295 -9.44 15.37 30.35
CA ASP A 295 -8.58 14.87 31.43
C ASP A 295 -7.11 14.74 30.98
N ASN A 296 -6.87 14.63 29.67
CA ASN A 296 -5.53 14.51 29.07
C ASN A 296 -5.05 15.81 28.40
N GLY A 297 -5.76 16.92 28.59
CA GLY A 297 -5.43 18.23 28.01
C GLY A 297 -5.43 18.22 26.48
N ILE A 298 -6.38 17.50 25.87
CA ILE A 298 -6.57 17.41 24.42
C ILE A 298 -7.82 18.22 24.05
N LYS A 299 -7.66 19.26 23.24
CA LYS A 299 -8.77 20.08 22.77
C LYS A 299 -9.44 19.44 21.56
N ILE A 300 -10.77 19.58 21.44
CA ILE A 300 -11.52 19.10 20.28
C ILE A 300 -12.15 20.29 19.55
N TYR A 301 -11.72 20.52 18.32
CA TYR A 301 -12.37 21.41 17.37
C TYR A 301 -13.28 20.58 16.47
N ALA A 302 -14.58 20.77 16.58
CA ALA A 302 -15.55 20.01 15.80
C ALA A 302 -16.16 20.89 14.71
N ILE A 303 -16.10 20.42 13.47
CA ILE A 303 -16.59 21.09 12.28
C ILE A 303 -17.69 20.25 11.66
N ALA A 304 -18.93 20.75 11.74
CA ALA A 304 -20.07 20.17 11.06
C ALA A 304 -20.27 20.83 9.68
N ILE A 305 -20.36 20.02 8.63
CA ILE A 305 -20.56 20.49 7.26
C ILE A 305 -22.03 20.34 6.88
N SER A 306 -22.77 21.46 6.92
CA SER A 306 -24.18 21.51 6.56
C SER A 306 -24.40 22.59 5.50
N PRO A 307 -24.32 22.24 4.20
CA PRO A 307 -24.39 23.24 3.13
C PRO A 307 -25.78 23.87 3.04
N ARG A 308 -25.83 25.20 2.89
CA ARG A 308 -27.10 25.94 2.70
C ARG A 308 -27.81 25.55 1.39
N GLN A 309 -27.03 25.13 0.40
CA GLN A 309 -27.51 24.70 -0.91
C GLN A 309 -26.73 23.47 -1.32
N ILE A 310 -27.45 22.43 -1.71
CA ILE A 310 -26.87 21.24 -2.32
C ILE A 310 -27.01 21.40 -3.83
N TYR A 311 -25.93 21.15 -4.57
CA TYR A 311 -25.93 21.26 -6.02
C TYR A 311 -25.94 19.87 -6.66
N ASN A 312 -26.54 19.77 -7.84
CA ASN A 312 -26.29 18.66 -8.75
C ASN A 312 -25.04 18.93 -9.62
N GLU A 313 -24.61 17.93 -10.39
CA GLU A 313 -23.46 18.04 -11.31
C GLU A 313 -23.65 19.13 -12.40
N ARG A 314 -24.88 19.58 -12.64
CA ARG A 314 -25.23 20.67 -13.59
C ARG A 314 -25.27 22.05 -12.93
N GLY A 315 -24.99 22.15 -11.62
CA GLY A 315 -25.05 23.39 -10.86
C GLY A 315 -26.47 23.89 -10.51
N THR A 316 -27.49 23.06 -10.69
CA THR A 316 -28.84 23.33 -10.20
C THR A 316 -28.91 23.06 -8.71
N VAL A 317 -29.54 23.97 -7.97
CA VAL A 317 -29.81 23.79 -6.54
C VAL A 317 -30.89 22.73 -6.35
N ILE A 318 -30.55 21.66 -5.63
CA ILE A 318 -31.52 20.73 -5.07
C ILE A 318 -31.90 21.28 -3.70
N GLN A 319 -33.21 21.39 -3.47
CA GLN A 319 -33.83 22.00 -2.30
C GLN A 319 -33.08 21.66 -1.00
N SER A 320 -32.73 22.71 -0.24
CA SER A 320 -32.12 22.61 1.09
C SER A 320 -33.02 21.76 1.97
N ILE A 321 -32.56 20.57 2.33
CA ILE A 321 -33.22 19.77 3.35
C ILE A 321 -32.97 20.54 4.66
N ASN A 322 -34.00 21.22 5.16
CA ASN A 322 -34.06 21.67 6.56
C ASN A 322 -34.27 20.42 7.42
N THR A 323 -33.30 19.51 7.41
CA THR A 323 -33.26 18.39 8.34
C THR A 323 -32.83 18.99 9.66
N ASN A 324 -33.63 18.77 10.70
CA ASN A 324 -33.25 19.01 12.08
C ASN A 324 -32.01 18.13 12.39
N PHE A 325 -30.83 18.58 11.99
CA PHE A 325 -29.56 17.92 12.28
C PHE A 325 -29.23 18.19 13.74
N SER A 326 -29.22 17.14 14.56
CA SER A 326 -28.85 17.25 15.98
C SER A 326 -27.33 17.29 16.11
N THR A 327 -26.74 18.49 16.06
CA THR A 327 -25.30 18.69 16.30
C THR A 327 -24.95 18.92 17.77
N GLU A 328 -25.93 18.83 18.68
CA GLU A 328 -25.77 19.17 20.09
C GLU A 328 -24.71 18.31 20.78
N GLU A 329 -24.64 17.02 20.46
CA GLU A 329 -23.71 16.10 21.13
C GLU A 329 -22.24 16.37 20.73
N ILE A 330 -22.01 16.71 19.46
CA ILE A 330 -20.69 17.07 18.92
C ILE A 330 -20.27 18.45 19.43
N LYS A 331 -21.22 19.40 19.50
CA LYS A 331 -21.00 20.72 20.07
C LYS A 331 -20.62 20.62 21.54
N LYS A 332 -21.35 19.82 22.31
CA LYS A 332 -21.06 19.53 23.72
C LYS A 332 -19.68 18.90 23.87
N ALA A 333 -19.31 17.93 23.03
CA ALA A 333 -17.99 17.32 23.03
C ALA A 333 -16.85 18.35 22.84
N ALA A 334 -16.97 19.22 21.83
CA ALA A 334 -15.97 20.25 21.56
C ALA A 334 -15.79 21.22 22.74
N LEU A 335 -16.91 21.70 23.31
CA LEU A 335 -16.90 22.63 24.44
C LEU A 335 -16.34 21.98 25.71
N LEU A 336 -16.70 20.72 26.00
CA LEU A 336 -16.22 19.98 27.17
C LEU A 336 -14.69 19.78 27.14
N ALA A 337 -14.13 19.50 25.96
CA ALA A 337 -12.70 19.33 25.76
C ALA A 337 -11.92 20.67 25.71
N GLY A 338 -12.58 21.82 25.85
CA GLY A 338 -11.94 23.13 25.81
C GLY A 338 -11.56 23.61 24.40
N GLY A 339 -12.18 23.03 23.37
CA GLY A 339 -12.09 23.52 21.99
C GLY A 339 -13.34 24.31 21.58
N GLN A 340 -13.67 24.29 20.28
CA GLN A 340 -14.78 25.05 19.71
C GLN A 340 -15.55 24.24 18.67
N PHE A 341 -16.84 24.55 18.56
CA PHE A 341 -17.74 23.99 17.55
C PHE A 341 -17.96 24.99 16.43
N PHE A 342 -17.85 24.52 15.19
CA PHE A 342 -18.04 25.31 13.98
C PHE A 342 -19.03 24.64 13.04
N MET A 343 -19.75 25.47 12.29
CA MET A 343 -20.67 25.04 11.23
C MET A 343 -20.22 25.63 9.89
N ALA A 344 -19.90 24.78 8.94
CA ALA A 344 -19.48 25.17 7.59
C ALA A 344 -20.64 25.05 6.59
N GLN A 345 -21.07 26.20 6.05
CA GLN A 345 -22.18 26.27 5.08
C GLN A 345 -21.74 26.12 3.62
N ASP A 346 -20.46 26.29 3.34
CA ASP A 346 -19.82 26.08 2.05
C ASP A 346 -18.30 25.86 2.24
N GLY A 347 -17.57 25.64 1.16
CA GLY A 347 -16.13 25.39 1.25
C GLY A 347 -15.33 26.63 1.68
N ASN A 348 -15.83 27.84 1.42
CA ASN A 348 -15.14 29.06 1.83
C ASN A 348 -15.30 29.31 3.34
N ALA A 349 -16.47 28.99 3.88
CA ALA A 349 -16.71 28.98 5.33
C ALA A 349 -15.80 27.95 6.01
N LEU A 350 -15.69 26.74 5.45
CA LEU A 350 -14.78 25.72 5.95
C LEU A 350 -13.33 26.22 5.96
N LEU A 351 -12.89 26.89 4.89
CA LEU A 351 -11.55 27.46 4.80
C LEU A 351 -11.30 28.50 5.91
N LYS A 352 -12.26 29.40 6.16
CA LYS A 352 -12.18 30.40 7.25
C LYS A 352 -12.09 29.76 8.63
N ILE A 353 -12.84 28.68 8.87
CA ILE A 353 -12.78 27.93 10.13
C ILE A 353 -11.37 27.35 10.34
N TYR A 354 -10.77 26.75 9.32
CA TYR A 354 -9.39 26.26 9.42
C TYR A 354 -8.38 27.39 9.70
N GLN A 355 -8.60 28.60 9.18
CA GLN A 355 -7.76 29.78 9.47
C GLN A 355 -7.93 30.27 10.92
N GLU A 356 -9.14 30.22 11.45
CA GLU A 356 -9.43 30.53 12.84
C GLU A 356 -8.73 29.53 13.76
N ILE A 357 -8.87 28.23 13.51
CA ILE A 357 -8.14 27.18 14.24
C ILE A 357 -6.63 27.40 14.12
N ASN A 358 -6.14 27.79 12.93
CA ASN A 358 -4.73 28.08 12.73
C ASN A 358 -4.22 29.23 13.60
N SER A 359 -5.08 30.22 13.85
CA SER A 359 -4.75 31.40 14.65
C SER A 359 -4.80 31.10 16.15
N LEU A 360 -5.68 30.21 16.58
CA LEU A 360 -5.80 29.75 17.96
C LEU A 360 -4.64 28.83 18.37
N GLU A 361 -4.19 27.96 17.47
CA GLU A 361 -3.16 26.95 17.72
C GLU A 361 -1.89 27.27 16.93
N LYS A 362 -1.19 28.31 17.40
CA LYS A 362 0.12 28.71 16.87
C LYS A 362 1.25 27.99 17.60
N SER A 363 2.11 27.35 16.84
CA SER A 363 3.41 26.91 17.35
C SER A 363 4.31 28.14 17.54
N ILE A 364 4.86 28.32 18.74
CA ILE A 364 5.91 29.32 19.00
C ILE A 364 7.12 28.91 18.16
N ILE A 365 7.79 29.87 17.51
CA ILE A 365 8.94 29.66 16.63
C ILE A 365 9.91 28.65 17.28
N PRO A 366 10.10 27.46 16.68
CA PRO A 366 10.72 26.36 17.41
C PRO A 366 12.23 26.47 17.45
N SER A 367 12.80 25.93 18.53
CA SER A 367 14.16 25.43 18.53
C SER A 367 14.26 24.25 17.54
N LYS A 368 15.33 24.22 16.76
CA LYS A 368 15.67 23.10 15.89
C LYS A 368 16.87 22.39 16.50
N LYS A 369 16.85 21.07 16.51
CA LYS A 369 18.03 20.28 16.88
C LYS A 369 18.66 19.75 15.62
N GLU A 370 19.97 19.99 15.49
CA GLU A 370 20.77 19.31 14.49
C GLU A 370 20.88 17.85 14.91
N LEU A 371 20.24 16.97 14.16
CA LEU A 371 20.49 15.54 14.26
C LEU A 371 21.49 15.16 13.18
N GLU A 372 22.64 14.65 13.61
CA GLU A 372 23.59 14.00 12.72
C GLU A 372 23.04 12.63 12.37
N VAL A 373 22.28 12.57 11.28
CA VAL A 373 21.80 11.30 10.77
C VAL A 373 22.94 10.67 9.98
N ARG A 374 23.38 9.50 10.43
CA ARG A 374 24.24 8.62 9.63
C ARG A 374 23.45 8.26 8.38
N ILE A 375 23.79 8.89 7.26
CA ILE A 375 23.32 8.41 5.99
C ILE A 375 24.19 7.19 5.68
N ASP A 376 23.68 6.02 6.02
CA ASP A 376 24.05 4.87 5.22
C ASP A 376 23.56 5.19 3.81
N LYS A 377 24.48 5.35 2.85
CA LYS A 377 24.16 5.37 1.41
C LYS A 377 23.65 3.99 0.99
N THR A 378 22.72 3.42 1.74
CA THR A 378 21.89 2.28 1.36
C THR A 378 20.55 2.85 0.96
N LYS A 379 20.50 3.19 -0.32
CA LYS A 379 19.32 3.49 -1.12
C LYS A 379 18.73 4.90 -0.92
N ASP A 380 19.39 5.92 -1.45
CA ASP A 380 18.76 6.57 -2.62
C ASP A 380 18.08 5.50 -3.47
N LEU A 381 16.79 5.63 -3.75
CA LEU A 381 16.15 4.87 -4.83
C LEU A 381 16.83 5.26 -6.16
N LYS A 382 18.09 4.85 -6.35
CA LYS A 382 18.60 4.37 -7.62
C LYS A 382 17.60 3.29 -7.98
N LYS A 383 16.63 3.67 -8.78
CA LYS A 383 15.99 2.79 -9.73
C LYS A 383 17.15 2.27 -10.60
N ILE A 384 17.86 1.28 -10.08
CA ILE A 384 18.72 0.44 -10.90
C ILE A 384 17.68 -0.19 -11.82
N GLU A 385 17.62 0.27 -13.06
CA GLU A 385 16.93 -0.46 -14.12
C GLU A 385 17.66 -1.79 -14.20
N THR A 386 17.18 -2.76 -13.42
CA THR A 386 17.60 -4.14 -13.51
C THR A 386 16.88 -4.68 -14.74
N GLU A 387 17.62 -4.78 -15.83
CA GLU A 387 17.10 -5.45 -17.01
C GLU A 387 17.04 -6.95 -16.69
N LYS A 388 15.82 -7.48 -16.64
CA LYS A 388 15.60 -8.92 -16.53
C LYS A 388 15.89 -9.53 -17.89
N VAL A 389 17.03 -10.20 -18.03
CA VAL A 389 17.32 -10.99 -19.21
C VAL A 389 16.71 -12.37 -19.00
N GLU A 390 15.66 -12.68 -19.76
CA GLU A 390 14.97 -13.96 -19.68
C GLU A 390 15.74 -15.05 -20.45
N PHE A 391 16.06 -16.15 -19.77
CA PHE A 391 16.73 -17.32 -20.34
C PHE A 391 15.74 -18.39 -20.81
N PHE A 392 14.43 -18.13 -20.70
CA PHE A 392 13.34 -19.01 -21.13
C PHE A 392 13.60 -19.65 -22.50
N ASN A 393 13.95 -18.83 -23.50
CA ASN A 393 14.14 -19.27 -24.88
C ASN A 393 15.26 -20.33 -25.00
N ILE A 394 16.35 -20.19 -24.23
CA ILE A 394 17.49 -21.10 -24.32
C ILE A 394 17.10 -22.50 -23.83
N PHE A 395 16.39 -22.59 -22.70
CA PHE A 395 15.92 -23.86 -22.16
C PHE A 395 14.83 -24.50 -23.03
N LEU A 396 13.95 -23.69 -23.62
CA LEU A 396 12.94 -24.14 -24.57
C LEU A 396 13.57 -24.76 -25.82
N TRP A 397 14.51 -24.07 -26.46
CA TRP A 397 15.20 -24.58 -27.65
C TRP A 397 16.05 -25.81 -27.35
N ALA A 398 16.73 -25.85 -26.20
CA ALA A 398 17.48 -27.03 -25.76
C ALA A 398 16.56 -28.25 -25.55
N GLY A 399 15.39 -28.05 -24.93
CA GLY A 399 14.37 -29.08 -24.78
C GLY A 399 13.84 -29.58 -26.13
N LEU A 400 13.51 -28.66 -27.05
CA LEU A 400 13.00 -28.98 -28.38
C LEU A 400 14.02 -29.76 -29.22
N LEU A 401 15.31 -29.39 -29.14
CA LEU A 401 16.38 -30.12 -29.83
C LEU A 401 16.52 -31.55 -29.27
N MET A 402 16.48 -31.73 -27.95
CA MET A 402 16.52 -33.06 -27.34
C MET A 402 15.30 -33.91 -27.69
N PHE A 403 14.12 -33.30 -27.82
CA PHE A 403 12.92 -33.98 -28.28
C PHE A 403 13.05 -34.48 -29.73
N ILE A 404 13.58 -33.65 -30.63
CA ILE A 404 13.84 -34.04 -32.02
C ILE A 404 14.87 -35.18 -32.06
N CYS A 405 15.95 -35.10 -31.29
CA CYS A 405 16.92 -36.18 -31.18
C CYS A 405 16.29 -37.48 -30.67
N GLU A 406 15.38 -37.41 -29.69
CA GLU A 406 14.64 -38.56 -29.19
C GLU A 406 13.77 -39.21 -30.27
N ILE A 407 13.03 -38.40 -31.04
CA ILE A 407 12.21 -38.88 -32.16
C ILE A 407 13.09 -39.53 -33.23
N LEU A 408 14.18 -38.90 -33.64
CA LEU A 408 15.08 -39.45 -34.65
C LEU A 408 15.72 -40.76 -34.17
N MET A 409 16.19 -40.81 -32.93
CA MET A 409 16.80 -42.02 -32.37
C MET A 409 15.79 -43.15 -32.19
N SER A 410 14.54 -42.85 -31.81
CA SER A 410 13.50 -43.85 -31.64
C SER A 410 12.95 -44.38 -32.97
N THR A 411 12.99 -43.58 -34.05
CA THR A 411 12.48 -43.95 -35.38
C THR A 411 13.52 -44.59 -36.29
N LEU A 412 14.75 -44.06 -36.34
CA LEU A 412 15.81 -44.55 -37.23
C LEU A 412 16.65 -45.67 -36.60
N TYR A 413 17.16 -45.46 -35.39
CA TYR A 413 18.20 -46.33 -34.82
C TYR A 413 17.63 -47.40 -33.89
N PHE A 414 16.78 -47.01 -32.94
CA PHE A 414 16.16 -47.88 -31.93
C PHE A 414 14.70 -48.24 -32.25
N ARG A 415 14.38 -48.32 -33.55
CA ARG A 415 13.05 -48.70 -34.04
C ARG A 415 12.59 -50.00 -33.36
N ARG A 416 11.56 -49.89 -32.52
CA ARG A 416 10.87 -51.06 -31.96
C ARG A 416 9.97 -51.59 -33.06
N ILE A 417 10.38 -52.69 -33.70
CA ILE A 417 9.51 -53.44 -34.60
C ILE A 417 8.44 -54.08 -33.69
N PRO A 418 7.13 -53.87 -33.96
CA PRO A 418 6.05 -54.28 -33.07
C PRO A 418 6.01 -55.77 -32.79
#